data_AF-A0A934M8S0-F1
#
_entry.id   AF-A0A934M8S0-F1
#
_cell.length_a   1.000
_cell.length_b   1.000
_cell.length_c   1.000
_cell.angle_alpha   90.00
_cell.angle_beta   90.00
_cell.angle_gamma   90.00
#
_symmetry.space_group_name_H-M   'P 1'
#
loop_
_entity.id
_entity.type
_entity.pdbx_description
1 polymer ?
#
loop_
_entity_poly.entity_id
_entity_poly.type
_entity_poly.pdbx_seq_one_letter_code
_entity_poly.pdbx_strand_id
1 'polypeptide(L)'
;MKIRHCNTRAKFEMGLFRPDKAFRRGTFTMPCTRQEVQGVICSTTDVDGRCQSGGPAERYLQRESEGKDPAEPPLTERIYMQEFGEDGFILTAGNRVHTMWRMKMTLEGDNPVHGTFEYIEHNGDRWYGNVMNLVFSLDDAIRSVGGGTGKWHWL
;
A
#
# COMPACT_ATOMS: atom_id res chain seq x y z
N MET A 1 -11.56 -7.76 22.38
CA MET A 1 -10.73 -6.99 21.42
C MET A 1 -11.68 -6.38 20.38
N LYS A 2 -11.92 -5.07 20.40
CA LYS A 2 -12.90 -4.41 19.50
C LYS A 2 -12.24 -4.14 18.16
N ILE A 3 -12.59 -4.91 17.13
CA ILE A 3 -12.19 -4.66 15.74
C ILE A 3 -12.91 -3.40 15.26
N ARG A 4 -12.19 -2.26 15.24
CA ARG A 4 -12.70 -1.04 14.60
C ARG A 4 -12.62 -1.25 13.10
N HIS A 5 -13.76 -1.36 12.43
CA HIS A 5 -13.81 -1.21 10.97
C HIS A 5 -13.40 0.24 10.62
N CYS A 6 -12.18 0.46 10.09
CA CYS A 6 -11.79 1.74 9.50
C CYS A 6 -12.65 1.94 8.23
N ASN A 7 -13.74 2.69 8.37
CA ASN A 7 -14.49 3.22 7.24
C ASN A 7 -13.81 4.52 6.80
N THR A 8 -12.84 4.41 5.89
CA THR A 8 -12.07 5.55 5.38
C THR A 8 -12.91 6.37 4.42
N ARG A 9 -13.73 7.29 4.96
CA ARG A 9 -14.22 8.46 4.22
C ARG A 9 -13.26 9.62 4.46
N ALA A 10 -12.09 9.56 3.83
CA ALA A 10 -11.23 10.72 3.72
C ALA A 10 -11.88 11.70 2.73
N LYS A 11 -12.40 12.83 3.24
CA LYS A 11 -12.79 13.98 2.41
C LYS A 11 -11.54 14.81 2.19
N PHE A 12 -10.87 14.61 1.06
CA PHE A 12 -9.85 15.55 0.59
C PHE A 12 -10.49 16.46 -0.47
N GLU A 13 -10.30 17.77 -0.31
CA GLU A 13 -10.84 18.78 -1.21
C GLU A 13 -10.26 18.60 -2.62
N MET A 14 -11.16 18.37 -3.58
CA MET A 14 -10.86 18.18 -5.00
C MET A 14 -10.62 19.55 -5.65
N GLY A 15 -9.38 19.83 -6.00
CA GLY A 15 -9.07 21.02 -6.81
C GLY A 15 -7.71 20.99 -7.50
N LEU A 16 -6.71 20.34 -6.91
CA LEU A 16 -5.32 20.43 -7.40
C LEU A 16 -4.66 19.10 -7.78
N PHE A 17 -5.29 17.97 -7.47
CA PHE A 17 -4.68 16.65 -7.61
C PHE A 17 -5.32 15.90 -8.76
N ARG A 18 -4.58 15.74 -9.86
CA ARG A 18 -5.03 14.85 -10.94
C ARG A 18 -4.81 13.40 -10.51
N PRO A 19 -5.84 12.53 -10.60
CA PRO A 19 -5.72 11.13 -10.19
C PRO A 19 -4.57 10.38 -10.87
N ASP A 20 -4.27 10.72 -12.13
CA ASP A 20 -3.24 10.08 -12.95
C ASP A 20 -1.84 10.08 -12.33
N LYS A 21 -1.51 11.10 -11.52
CA LYS A 21 -0.18 11.19 -10.89
C LYS A 21 0.01 10.16 -9.78
N ALA A 22 -1.06 9.79 -9.07
CA ALA A 22 -0.97 8.83 -7.97
C ALA A 22 -0.65 7.42 -8.36
N PHE A 23 -1.00 7.10 -9.59
CA PHE A 23 -0.79 5.79 -10.12
C PHE A 23 0.63 5.68 -10.72
N ARG A 24 1.33 6.78 -11.05
CA ARG A 24 2.65 6.67 -11.67
C ARG A 24 3.64 5.89 -10.81
N ARG A 25 4.47 5.09 -11.49
CA ARG A 25 5.56 4.34 -10.88
C ARG A 25 6.47 5.26 -10.06
N GLY A 26 6.52 4.98 -8.77
CA GLY A 26 7.50 5.48 -7.81
C GLY A 26 8.71 4.55 -7.72
N THR A 27 9.90 5.11 -7.54
CA THR A 27 11.10 4.34 -7.18
C THR A 27 11.71 4.91 -5.91
N PHE A 28 12.28 4.08 -5.05
CA PHE A 28 12.89 4.52 -3.80
C PHE A 28 14.07 3.64 -3.38
N THR A 29 14.79 4.10 -2.36
CA THR A 29 15.88 3.39 -1.71
C THR A 29 15.75 3.51 -0.20
N MET A 30 16.04 2.45 0.55
CA MET A 30 16.08 2.46 2.01
C MET A 30 17.34 1.75 2.51
N PRO A 31 18.11 2.31 3.46
CA PRO A 31 19.34 1.73 3.98
C PRO A 31 19.05 0.66 5.05
N CYS A 32 18.24 -0.33 4.71
CA CYS A 32 17.84 -1.42 5.58
C CYS A 32 17.62 -2.71 4.77
N THR A 33 17.34 -3.80 5.46
CA THR A 33 16.99 -5.09 4.86
C THR A 33 15.54 -5.10 4.36
N ARG A 34 15.19 -6.04 3.47
CA ARG A 34 13.80 -6.15 2.96
C ARG A 34 12.78 -6.43 4.06
N GLN A 35 13.17 -7.22 5.06
CA GLN A 35 12.33 -7.51 6.23
C GLN A 35 12.06 -6.24 7.05
N GLU A 36 13.07 -5.40 7.24
CA GLU A 36 12.90 -4.11 7.92
C GLU A 36 12.02 -3.14 7.13
N VAL A 37 12.14 -3.09 5.79
CA VAL A 37 11.25 -2.29 4.93
C VAL A 37 9.79 -2.68 5.16
N GLN A 38 9.48 -3.99 5.17
CA GLN A 38 8.12 -4.45 5.43
C GLN A 38 7.62 -4.03 6.81
N GLY A 39 8.45 -4.18 7.84
CA GLY A 39 8.12 -3.77 9.21
C GLY A 39 7.80 -2.27 9.30
N VAL A 40 8.63 -1.44 8.66
CA VAL A 40 8.41 0.01 8.59
C VAL A 40 7.08 0.31 7.89
N ILE A 41 6.84 -0.23 6.69
CA ILE A 41 5.64 0.07 5.90
C ILE A 41 4.36 -0.39 6.62
N CYS A 42 4.37 -1.57 7.23
CA CYS A 42 3.22 -2.08 7.97
C CYS A 42 2.94 -1.27 9.25
N SER A 43 3.98 -0.76 9.90
CA SER A 43 3.87 0.06 11.11
C SER A 43 3.49 1.52 10.84
N THR A 44 3.61 1.96 9.59
CA THR A 44 3.35 3.35 9.20
C THR A 44 1.87 3.68 9.33
N THR A 45 1.55 4.80 9.97
CA THR A 45 0.18 5.32 10.06
C THR A 45 -0.22 6.08 8.80
N ASP A 46 -1.52 6.15 8.53
CA ASP A 46 -2.04 7.07 7.52
C ASP A 46 -1.67 8.53 7.85
N VAL A 47 -1.85 9.42 6.86
CA VAL A 47 -1.53 10.85 6.95
C VAL A 47 -2.22 11.54 8.14
N ASP A 48 -3.35 11.00 8.59
CA ASP A 48 -4.10 11.54 9.74
C ASP A 48 -3.62 10.97 11.10
N GLY A 49 -2.72 9.99 11.11
CA GLY A 49 -2.23 9.30 12.30
C GLY A 49 -3.27 8.38 12.96
N ARG A 50 -4.32 7.98 12.23
CA ARG A 50 -5.53 7.33 12.79
C ARG A 50 -5.61 5.84 12.53
N CYS A 51 -5.22 5.38 11.35
CA CYS A 51 -5.21 3.96 10.99
C CYS A 51 -3.79 3.54 10.59
N GLN A 52 -3.32 2.41 11.10
CA GLN A 52 -2.08 1.80 10.60
C GLN A 52 -2.31 1.23 9.19
N SER A 53 -1.33 1.41 8.32
CA SER A 53 -1.34 0.86 6.95
C SER A 53 -1.32 -0.67 6.93
N GLY A 54 -0.97 -1.31 8.06
CA GLY A 54 -0.87 -2.75 8.23
C GLY A 54 -2.19 -3.54 8.17
N GLY A 55 -3.37 -2.91 8.21
CA GLY A 55 -4.65 -3.64 8.27
C GLY A 55 -4.84 -4.72 7.17
N PRO A 56 -4.55 -4.45 5.88
CA PRO A 56 -4.55 -5.46 4.84
C PRO A 56 -3.51 -6.58 5.02
N ALA A 57 -2.32 -6.25 5.53
CA ALA A 57 -1.24 -7.21 5.78
C ALA A 57 -1.56 -8.14 6.97
N GLU A 58 -2.06 -7.59 8.08
CA GLU A 58 -2.53 -8.38 9.23
C GLU A 58 -3.58 -9.41 8.82
N ARG A 59 -4.52 -9.00 7.96
CA ARG A 59 -5.54 -9.90 7.45
C ARG A 59 -4.98 -10.99 6.55
N TYR A 60 -3.99 -10.67 5.73
CA TYR A 60 -3.30 -11.64 4.87
C TYR A 60 -2.66 -12.73 5.73
N LEU A 61 -1.84 -12.33 6.70
CA LEU A 61 -1.16 -13.23 7.64
C LEU A 61 -2.17 -14.04 8.48
N GLN A 62 -3.29 -13.42 8.87
CA GLN A 62 -4.36 -14.13 9.56
C GLN A 62 -4.92 -15.27 8.70
N ARG A 63 -5.26 -15.01 7.42
CA ARG A 63 -5.81 -16.04 6.53
C ARG A 63 -4.81 -17.16 6.28
N GLU A 64 -3.55 -16.82 6.09
CA GLU A 64 -2.45 -17.78 5.97
C GLU A 64 -2.36 -18.67 7.21
N SER A 65 -2.42 -18.09 8.41
CA SER A 65 -2.41 -18.84 9.68
C SER A 65 -3.64 -19.76 9.87
N GLU A 66 -4.77 -19.41 9.26
CA GLU A 66 -6.00 -20.22 9.26
C GLU A 66 -5.98 -21.32 8.19
N GLY A 67 -4.90 -21.45 7.40
CA GLY A 67 -4.80 -22.39 6.29
C GLY A 67 -5.73 -22.05 5.12
N LYS A 68 -6.21 -20.80 5.05
CA LYS A 68 -7.03 -20.30 3.94
C LYS A 68 -6.14 -19.62 2.93
N ASP A 69 -6.54 -19.66 1.66
CA ASP A 69 -5.90 -18.84 0.64
C ASP A 69 -6.04 -17.35 1.02
N PRO A 70 -4.93 -16.65 1.31
CA PRO A 70 -4.96 -15.23 1.66
C PRO A 70 -5.14 -14.34 0.42
N ALA A 71 -4.84 -14.86 -0.78
CA ALA A 71 -4.99 -14.17 -2.06
C ALA A 71 -6.41 -14.24 -2.62
N GLU A 72 -7.28 -15.09 -2.05
CA GLU A 72 -8.68 -15.25 -2.50
C GLU A 72 -9.41 -13.89 -2.49
N PRO A 73 -9.88 -13.41 -3.66
CA PRO A 73 -10.60 -12.16 -3.75
C PRO A 73 -11.87 -12.16 -2.89
N PRO A 74 -12.17 -11.05 -2.22
CA PRO A 74 -13.31 -10.97 -1.32
C PRO A 74 -14.65 -10.96 -2.05
N LEU A 75 -15.71 -11.37 -1.36
CA LEU A 75 -17.08 -11.28 -1.88
C LEU A 75 -17.59 -9.83 -1.93
N THR A 76 -17.23 -9.01 -0.94
CA THR A 76 -17.58 -7.60 -0.86
C THR A 76 -16.43 -6.74 -1.32
N GLU A 77 -16.73 -5.58 -1.91
CA GLU A 77 -15.71 -4.64 -2.35
C GLU A 77 -14.93 -4.10 -1.13
N ARG A 78 -13.60 -4.24 -1.17
CA ARG A 78 -12.69 -3.67 -0.19
C ARG A 78 -11.27 -3.58 -0.76
N ILE A 79 -10.39 -2.94 0.00
CA ILE A 79 -8.95 -3.05 -0.22
C ILE A 79 -8.45 -4.31 0.51
N TYR A 80 -7.69 -5.15 -0.17
CA TYR A 80 -7.12 -6.37 0.36
C TYR A 80 -5.74 -6.63 -0.24
N MET A 81 -4.92 -7.37 0.50
CA MET A 81 -3.62 -7.81 0.02
C MET A 81 -3.80 -9.10 -0.80
N GLN A 82 -3.29 -9.11 -2.02
CA GLN A 82 -3.31 -10.28 -2.90
C GLN A 82 -2.01 -11.08 -2.80
N GLU A 83 -0.88 -10.39 -2.64
CA GLU A 83 0.44 -10.98 -2.43
C GLU A 83 1.14 -10.21 -1.33
N PHE A 84 1.88 -10.90 -0.45
CA PHE A 84 2.67 -10.29 0.61
C PHE A 84 3.88 -11.17 0.92
N GLY A 85 5.08 -10.64 0.79
CA GLY A 85 6.32 -11.39 1.01
C GLY A 85 7.55 -10.49 0.95
N GLU A 86 8.74 -11.04 1.24
CA GLU A 86 9.98 -10.24 1.38
C GLU A 86 10.30 -9.42 0.12
N ASP A 87 9.87 -9.87 -1.05
CA ASP A 87 10.07 -9.19 -2.34
C ASP A 87 9.04 -8.07 -2.60
N GLY A 88 8.13 -7.80 -1.67
CA GLY A 88 7.11 -6.75 -1.76
C GLY A 88 5.68 -7.26 -1.60
N PHE A 89 4.73 -6.58 -2.25
CA PHE A 89 3.32 -6.93 -2.10
C PHE A 89 2.46 -6.47 -3.28
N ILE A 90 1.26 -7.04 -3.40
CA ILE A 90 0.21 -6.55 -4.30
C ILE A 90 -1.02 -6.18 -3.47
N LEU A 91 -1.41 -4.91 -3.54
CA LEU A 91 -2.61 -4.38 -2.92
C LEU A 91 -3.70 -4.16 -3.96
N THR A 92 -4.86 -4.75 -3.73
CA THR A 92 -5.99 -4.75 -4.67
C THR A 92 -7.19 -4.08 -4.04
N ALA A 93 -7.84 -3.20 -4.81
CA ALA A 93 -9.14 -2.66 -4.47
C ALA A 93 -10.22 -3.26 -5.36
N GLY A 94 -11.22 -3.90 -4.75
CA GLY A 94 -12.32 -4.52 -5.48
C GLY A 94 -12.87 -5.74 -4.78
N ASN A 95 -13.44 -6.64 -5.56
CA ASN A 95 -13.95 -7.93 -5.14
C ASN A 95 -13.67 -8.99 -6.24
N ARG A 96 -14.20 -10.20 -6.06
CA ARG A 96 -14.05 -11.29 -7.03
C ARG A 96 -14.58 -11.03 -8.46
N VAL A 97 -15.44 -10.01 -8.64
CA VAL A 97 -16.11 -9.71 -9.92
C VAL A 97 -15.58 -8.42 -10.55
N HIS A 98 -15.16 -7.46 -9.73
CA HIS A 98 -14.84 -6.12 -10.17
C HIS A 98 -13.59 -5.60 -9.46
N THR A 99 -12.53 -5.40 -10.24
CA THR A 99 -11.27 -4.79 -9.80
C THR A 99 -11.28 -3.30 -10.15
N MET A 100 -11.06 -2.44 -9.16
CA MET A 100 -10.93 -0.99 -9.36
C MET A 100 -9.49 -0.63 -9.72
N TRP A 101 -8.53 -1.11 -8.92
CA TRP A 101 -7.11 -0.94 -9.15
C TRP A 101 -6.30 -2.01 -8.44
N ARG A 102 -5.09 -2.25 -8.94
CA ARG A 102 -4.06 -3.07 -8.30
C ARG A 102 -2.75 -2.33 -8.29
N MET A 103 -2.15 -2.20 -7.10
CA MET A 103 -0.85 -1.60 -6.88
C MET A 103 0.14 -2.69 -6.50
N LYS A 104 1.33 -2.66 -7.09
CA LYS A 104 2.43 -3.56 -6.78
C LYS A 104 3.57 -2.77 -6.17
N MET A 105 4.08 -3.27 -5.04
CA MET A 105 5.39 -2.92 -4.53
C MET A 105 6.35 -4.06 -4.83
N THR A 106 7.54 -3.73 -5.35
CA THR A 106 8.63 -4.68 -5.54
C THR A 106 9.84 -4.21 -4.76
N LEU A 107 10.52 -5.11 -4.05
CA LEU A 107 11.71 -4.85 -3.26
C LEU A 107 12.86 -5.74 -3.74
N GLU A 108 14.00 -5.14 -4.02
CA GLU A 108 15.22 -5.82 -4.45
C GLU A 108 16.43 -5.32 -3.65
N GLY A 109 17.47 -6.13 -3.58
CA GLY A 109 18.65 -5.83 -2.76
C GLY A 109 18.43 -6.09 -1.27
N ASP A 110 19.51 -5.96 -0.49
CA ASP A 110 19.50 -6.16 0.95
C ASP A 110 20.55 -5.23 1.57
N ASN A 111 20.12 -4.06 2.00
CA ASN A 111 20.94 -2.94 2.47
C ASN A 111 21.98 -2.36 1.45
N PRO A 112 21.56 -1.40 0.58
CA PRO A 112 20.25 -0.79 0.54
C PRO A 112 19.24 -1.64 -0.22
N VAL A 113 17.98 -1.55 0.20
CA VAL A 113 16.84 -2.01 -0.60
C VAL A 113 16.52 -0.97 -1.65
N HIS A 114 16.28 -1.44 -2.87
CA HIS A 114 15.71 -0.69 -3.98
C HIS A 114 14.25 -1.10 -4.16
N GLY A 115 13.36 -0.12 -4.10
CA GLY A 115 11.92 -0.36 -4.18
C GLY A 115 11.26 0.29 -5.39
N THR A 116 10.23 -0.37 -5.92
CA THR A 116 9.29 0.21 -6.88
C THR A 116 7.88 0.15 -6.33
N PHE A 117 7.06 1.15 -6.64
CA PHE A 117 5.64 1.17 -6.32
C PHE A 117 4.84 1.67 -7.52
N GLU A 118 4.00 0.84 -8.12
CA GLU A 118 3.30 1.17 -9.38
C GLU A 118 1.91 0.50 -9.45
N TYR A 119 1.00 1.02 -10.28
CA TYR A 119 -0.18 0.23 -10.64
C TYR A 119 0.19 -0.84 -11.66
N ILE A 120 -0.49 -1.96 -11.55
CA ILE A 120 -0.51 -3.01 -12.58
C ILE A 120 -1.89 -3.11 -13.25
N GLU A 121 -2.91 -2.48 -12.67
CA GLU A 121 -4.28 -2.39 -13.22
C GLU A 121 -5.00 -1.16 -12.66
N HIS A 122 -5.75 -0.44 -13.50
CA HIS A 122 -6.58 0.71 -13.10
C HIS A 122 -7.83 0.79 -14.00
N ASN A 123 -8.98 0.42 -13.44
CA ASN A 123 -10.28 0.43 -14.09
C ASN A 123 -11.25 1.45 -13.46
N GLY A 124 -10.89 2.08 -12.32
CA GLY A 124 -11.69 3.11 -11.68
C GLY A 124 -11.03 3.80 -10.49
N ASP A 125 -11.50 5.01 -10.18
CA ASP A 125 -10.89 5.91 -9.18
C ASP A 125 -11.41 5.74 -7.75
N ARG A 126 -12.26 4.73 -7.51
CA ARG A 126 -12.78 4.48 -6.16
C ARG A 126 -11.64 4.14 -5.21
N TRP A 127 -11.69 4.72 -4.00
CA TRP A 127 -10.59 4.66 -3.02
C TRP A 127 -9.27 5.31 -3.46
N TYR A 128 -9.32 6.25 -4.40
CA TYR A 128 -8.17 7.09 -4.75
C TYR A 128 -7.48 7.71 -3.52
N GLY A 129 -8.25 8.20 -2.55
CA GLY A 129 -7.70 8.76 -1.30
C GLY A 129 -6.86 7.76 -0.50
N ASN A 130 -7.16 6.46 -0.59
CA ASN A 130 -6.35 5.42 0.04
C ASN A 130 -5.00 5.22 -0.67
N VAL A 131 -4.98 5.33 -2.01
CA VAL A 131 -3.74 5.31 -2.79
C VAL A 131 -2.87 6.52 -2.43
N MET A 132 -3.46 7.71 -2.37
CA MET A 132 -2.76 8.93 -1.94
C MET A 132 -2.16 8.79 -0.54
N ASN A 133 -2.96 8.34 0.42
CA ASN A 133 -2.48 8.12 1.78
C ASN A 133 -1.33 7.12 1.81
N LEU A 134 -1.43 6.00 1.08
CA LEU A 134 -0.36 5.02 1.02
C LEU A 134 0.94 5.60 0.44
N VAL A 135 0.85 6.41 -0.62
CA VAL A 135 2.06 6.99 -1.22
C VAL A 135 2.69 8.05 -0.32
N PHE A 136 1.90 8.88 0.38
CA PHE A 136 2.43 9.83 1.35
C PHE A 136 3.06 9.14 2.56
N SER A 137 2.35 8.16 3.15
CA SER A 137 2.88 7.33 4.22
C SER A 137 4.19 6.64 3.81
N LEU A 138 4.29 6.17 2.56
CA LEU A 138 5.50 5.56 2.06
C LEU A 138 6.65 6.57 1.89
N ASP A 139 6.39 7.78 1.38
CA ASP A 139 7.41 8.85 1.33
C ASP A 139 7.93 9.20 2.72
N ASP A 140 7.04 9.37 3.69
CA ASP A 140 7.40 9.65 5.09
C ASP A 140 8.22 8.50 5.69
N ALA A 141 7.80 7.26 5.46
CA ALA A 141 8.51 6.06 5.91
C ALA A 141 9.93 5.99 5.33
N ILE A 142 10.09 6.20 4.02
CA ILE A 142 11.39 6.22 3.34
C ILE A 142 12.30 7.29 3.96
N ARG A 143 11.79 8.50 4.16
CA ARG A 143 12.57 9.62 4.73
C ARG A 143 12.95 9.37 6.19
N SER A 144 12.06 8.75 6.97
CA SER A 144 12.27 8.50 8.41
C SER A 144 13.48 7.62 8.69
N VAL A 145 13.86 6.75 7.76
CA VAL A 145 15.03 5.87 7.86
C VAL A 145 16.25 6.38 7.09
N GLY A 146 16.22 7.62 6.59
CA GLY A 146 17.29 8.19 5.78
C GLY A 146 17.37 7.66 4.35
N GLY A 147 16.28 7.09 3.84
CA GLY A 147 16.15 6.65 2.45
C GLY A 147 15.95 7.80 1.46
N GLY A 148 16.07 7.46 0.18
CA GLY A 148 15.90 8.41 -0.92
C GLY A 148 14.74 8.04 -1.84
N THR A 149 13.93 9.03 -2.20
CA THR A 149 12.93 8.90 -3.26
C THR A 149 13.54 9.28 -4.61
N GLY A 150 13.33 8.42 -5.61
CA GLY A 150 13.79 8.61 -6.99
C GLY A 150 12.73 9.34 -7.82
N LYS A 151 12.19 8.68 -8.87
CA LYS A 151 11.05 9.20 -9.62
C LYS A 151 9.77 9.11 -8.78
N TRP A 152 9.62 9.99 -7.80
CA TRP A 152 8.44 10.07 -6.94
C TRP A 152 7.63 11.29 -7.38
N HIS A 153 6.58 11.08 -8.16
CA HIS A 153 5.89 12.15 -8.89
C HIS A 153 4.88 12.92 -8.02
N TRP A 154 5.37 13.49 -6.92
CA TRP A 154 4.60 14.37 -6.04
C TRP A 154 5.27 15.71 -5.75
N LEU A 155 6.53 15.86 -6.18
CA LEU A 155 7.27 17.11 -6.25
C LEU A 155 7.58 17.44 -7.71
#